data_AF-A0A9D8QSK1-F1
#
_entry.id   AF-A0A9D8QSK1-F1
#
_cell.length_a   1.000
_cell.length_b   1.000
_cell.length_c   1.000
_cell.angle_alpha   90.00
_cell.angle_beta   90.00
_cell.angle_gamma   90.00
#
_symmetry.space_group_name_H-M   'P 1'
#
loop_
_entity.id
_entity.type
_entity.pdbx_description
1 polymer ?
#
loop_
_entity_poly.entity_id
_entity_poly.type
_entity_poly.pdbx_seq_one_letter_code
_entity_poly.pdbx_strand_id
1 'polypeptide(L)'
;MNELAQLSETFGKRSAELKKLPIVAGFDGFVDEIISVVEERSSLKEWAPVGTIARFGELISAAAGKSSLREIVVHRMDAGGCTVNLGDGVATLGIPLH
;
A
#
# COMPACT_ATOMS: atom_id res chain seq x y z
N MET A 1 23.44 -20.00 -13.75
CA MET A 1 22.76 -18.70 -13.89
C MET A 1 21.66 -18.66 -12.83
N ASN A 2 21.48 -17.57 -12.09
CA ASN A 2 20.38 -17.47 -11.11
C ASN A 2 19.04 -17.49 -11.88
N GLU A 3 18.00 -18.13 -11.34
CA GLU A 3 16.65 -18.21 -11.91
C GLU A 3 16.12 -16.82 -12.31
N LEU A 4 16.39 -15.80 -11.50
CA LEU A 4 16.00 -14.41 -11.80
C LEU A 4 16.69 -13.86 -13.06
N ALA A 5 17.95 -14.22 -13.29
CA ALA A 5 18.68 -13.80 -14.49
C ALA A 5 18.14 -14.51 -15.74
N GLN A 6 17.80 -15.79 -15.63
CA GLN A 6 17.19 -16.55 -16.72
C GLN A 6 15.79 -16.02 -17.07
N LEU A 7 15.00 -15.65 -16.05
CA LEU A 7 13.68 -15.05 -16.22
C LEU A 7 13.78 -13.68 -16.91
N SER A 8 14.69 -12.82 -16.45
CA SER A 8 14.96 -11.51 -17.07
C SER A 8 15.37 -11.64 -18.54
N GLU A 9 16.27 -12.58 -18.86
CA GLU A 9 16.68 -12.84 -20.24
C GLU A 9 15.49 -13.31 -21.11
N THR A 10 14.64 -14.16 -20.56
CA THR A 10 13.44 -14.66 -21.25
C THR A 10 12.45 -13.53 -21.55
N PHE A 11 12.18 -12.65 -20.58
CA PHE A 11 11.35 -11.48 -20.80
C PHE A 11 11.95 -10.52 -21.83
N GLY A 12 13.26 -10.29 -21.79
CA GLY A 12 13.96 -9.48 -22.78
C GLY A 12 13.78 -10.01 -24.21
N LYS A 13 14.01 -11.32 -24.40
CA LYS A 13 13.85 -12.00 -25.70
C LYS A 13 12.42 -11.95 -26.23
N ARG A 14 11.42 -11.97 -25.34
CA ARG A 14 9.98 -11.97 -25.71
C ARG A 14 9.32 -10.61 -25.63
N SER A 15 10.07 -9.53 -25.40
CA SER A 15 9.51 -8.19 -25.22
C SER A 15 8.62 -7.72 -26.39
N ALA A 16 8.96 -8.09 -27.63
CA ALA A 16 8.16 -7.79 -28.81
C ALA A 16 6.80 -8.52 -28.84
N GLU A 17 6.71 -9.71 -28.23
CA GLU A 17 5.45 -10.45 -28.09
C GLU A 17 4.59 -9.85 -26.97
N LEU A 18 5.21 -9.52 -25.83
CA LEU A 18 4.55 -8.92 -24.67
C LEU A 18 3.86 -7.59 -25.03
N LYS A 19 4.48 -6.79 -25.89
CA LYS A 19 3.90 -5.54 -26.43
C LYS A 19 2.58 -5.73 -27.20
N LYS A 20 2.25 -6.94 -27.61
CA LYS A 20 1.03 -7.27 -28.37
C LYS A 20 -0.07 -7.85 -27.49
N LEU A 21 0.15 -8.00 -26.20
CA LEU A 21 -0.78 -8.61 -25.25
C LEU A 21 -1.33 -7.54 -24.31
N PRO A 22 -2.22 -6.65 -24.77
CA PRO A 22 -2.74 -5.59 -23.93
C PRO A 22 -3.52 -6.16 -22.74
N ILE A 23 -3.40 -5.49 -21.60
CA ILE A 23 -4.12 -5.81 -20.36
C ILE A 23 -5.08 -4.67 -20.06
N VAL A 24 -6.26 -5.04 -19.56
CA VAL A 24 -7.19 -4.14 -18.89
C VAL A 24 -7.20 -4.53 -17.42
N ALA A 25 -7.00 -3.56 -16.52
CA ALA A 25 -7.01 -3.78 -15.07
C ALA A 25 -7.96 -2.78 -14.40
N GLY A 26 -8.72 -3.23 -13.41
CA GLY A 26 -9.74 -2.43 -12.72
C GLY A 26 -10.55 -3.28 -11.74
N PHE A 27 -11.43 -2.69 -10.91
CA PHE A 27 -11.64 -1.25 -10.64
C PHE A 27 -11.09 -0.87 -9.26
N ASP A 28 -10.08 -1.59 -8.81
CA ASP A 28 -9.58 -1.59 -7.45
C ASP A 28 -8.36 -0.66 -7.31
N GLY A 29 -8.62 0.63 -7.18
CA GLY A 29 -7.61 1.66 -6.96
C GLY A 29 -7.99 2.60 -5.82
N PHE A 30 -7.06 2.83 -4.91
CA PHE A 30 -7.22 3.71 -3.74
C PHE A 30 -5.91 4.42 -3.39
N VAL A 31 -5.98 5.32 -2.41
CA VAL A 31 -4.79 5.92 -1.77
C VAL A 31 -4.61 5.23 -0.42
N ASP A 32 -3.46 4.58 -0.23
CA ASP A 32 -3.08 3.97 1.03
C ASP A 32 -2.40 5.01 1.92
N GLU A 33 -2.99 5.30 3.08
CA GLU A 33 -2.37 6.16 4.09
C GLU A 33 -1.63 5.31 5.12
N ILE A 34 -0.31 5.44 5.17
CA ILE A 34 0.50 4.83 6.22
C ILE A 34 0.45 5.74 7.45
N ILE A 35 -0.31 5.32 8.45
CA ILE A 35 -0.64 6.15 9.61
C ILE A 35 -0.12 5.59 10.92
N SER A 36 -0.09 6.45 11.94
CA SER A 36 -0.05 6.05 13.33
C SER A 36 -1.19 6.70 14.10
N VAL A 37 -1.87 5.92 14.91
CA VAL A 37 -2.83 6.45 15.89
C VAL A 37 -2.04 6.90 17.11
N VAL A 38 -2.25 8.13 17.56
CA VAL A 38 -1.61 8.66 18.76
C VAL A 38 -2.28 8.08 19.99
N GLU A 39 -1.48 7.49 20.88
CA GLU A 39 -1.94 7.05 22.19
C GLU A 39 -1.84 8.18 23.22
N GLU A 40 -0.69 8.85 23.27
CA GLU A 40 -0.43 9.96 24.18
C GLU A 40 0.43 11.02 23.49
N ARG A 41 0.12 12.30 23.74
CA ARG A 41 0.89 13.44 23.23
C ARG A 41 1.41 14.27 24.40
N SER A 42 2.73 14.30 24.57
CA SER A 42 3.39 15.09 25.61
C SER A 42 3.68 16.52 25.18
N SER A 43 3.82 16.76 23.86
CA SER A 43 3.99 18.10 23.30
C SER A 43 3.56 18.18 21.83
N LEU A 44 3.69 19.36 21.22
CA LEU A 44 3.44 19.52 19.77
C LEU A 44 4.34 18.62 18.90
N LYS A 45 5.52 18.25 19.39
CA LYS A 45 6.50 17.46 18.64
C LYS A 45 6.65 16.02 19.15
N GLU A 46 6.28 15.77 20.39
CA GLU A 46 6.50 14.48 21.06
C GLU A 46 5.16 13.79 21.35
N TRP A 47 5.07 12.54 20.91
CA TRP A 47 3.90 11.69 21.07
C TRP A 47 4.31 10.22 20.96
N ALA A 48 3.49 9.35 21.54
CA ALA A 48 3.64 7.90 21.52
C ALA A 48 2.54 7.27 20.65
N PRO A 49 2.87 6.39 19.69
CA PRO A 49 1.87 5.66 18.92
C PRO A 49 1.23 4.55 19.75
N VAL A 50 0.01 4.18 19.38
CA VAL A 50 -0.59 2.92 19.82
C VAL A 50 0.24 1.76 19.27
N GLY A 51 0.92 1.02 20.15
CA GLY A 51 1.92 0.04 19.74
C GLY A 51 1.38 -1.26 19.13
N THR A 52 0.12 -1.63 19.40
CA THR A 52 -0.50 -2.86 18.89
C THR A 52 -1.98 -2.69 18.61
N ILE A 53 -2.53 -3.51 17.71
CA ILE A 53 -3.98 -3.56 17.43
C ILE A 53 -4.77 -3.99 18.67
N ALA A 54 -4.22 -4.88 19.50
CA ALA A 54 -4.86 -5.28 20.76
C ALA A 54 -5.05 -4.07 21.69
N ARG A 55 -3.99 -3.26 21.87
CA ARG A 55 -4.06 -2.03 22.65
C ARG A 55 -5.03 -1.02 22.05
N PHE A 56 -5.06 -0.89 20.73
CA PHE A 56 -6.04 -0.05 20.06
C PHE A 56 -7.48 -0.49 20.37
N GLY A 57 -7.74 -1.80 20.31
CA GLY A 57 -9.03 -2.39 20.64
C GLY A 57 -9.48 -2.07 22.07
N GLU A 58 -8.59 -2.23 23.06
CA GLU A 58 -8.86 -1.86 24.46
C GLU A 58 -9.32 -0.40 24.59
N LEU A 59 -8.60 0.52 23.93
CA LEU A 59 -8.90 1.95 23.99
C LEU A 59 -10.25 2.28 23.35
N ILE A 60 -10.61 1.61 22.25
CA ILE A 60 -11.92 1.79 21.60
C ILE A 60 -13.05 1.20 22.46
N SER A 61 -12.86 0.00 23.02
CA SER A 61 -13.85 -0.60 23.92
C SER A 61 -14.09 0.24 25.18
N ALA A 62 -13.04 0.81 25.77
CA ALA A 62 -13.15 1.70 26.94
C ALA A 62 -13.90 3.01 26.65
N ALA A 63 -13.90 3.45 25.38
CA ALA A 63 -14.62 4.62 24.91
C ALA A 63 -16.07 4.35 24.50
N ALA A 64 -16.54 3.09 24.53
CA ALA A 64 -17.89 2.74 24.12
C ALA A 64 -18.95 3.54 24.89
N GLY A 65 -19.91 4.12 24.17
CA GLY A 65 -20.95 4.98 24.74
C GLY A 65 -20.49 6.41 25.09
N LYS A 66 -19.25 6.80 24.73
CA LYS A 66 -18.70 8.14 24.91
C LYS A 66 -18.17 8.66 23.57
N SER A 67 -18.05 9.97 23.44
CA SER A 67 -17.26 10.56 22.36
C SER A 67 -15.77 10.36 22.66
N SER A 68 -15.01 9.86 21.69
CA SER A 68 -13.56 9.68 21.80
C SER A 68 -12.91 9.96 20.45
N LEU A 69 -12.38 11.18 20.30
CA LEU A 69 -11.56 11.54 19.15
C LEU A 69 -10.20 10.85 19.28
N ARG A 70 -9.70 10.37 18.15
CA ARG A 70 -8.36 9.78 18.05
C ARG A 70 -7.56 10.60 17.07
N GLU A 71 -6.40 11.06 17.52
CA GLU A 71 -5.47 11.78 16.66
C GLU A 71 -4.74 10.77 15.77
N ILE A 72 -4.60 11.13 14.49
CA ILE A 72 -3.95 10.32 13.46
C ILE A 72 -2.81 11.15 12.86
N VAL A 73 -1.62 10.56 12.83
CA VAL A 73 -0.46 11.11 12.12
C VAL A 73 -0.28 10.32 10.83
N VAL A 74 -0.40 11.00 9.69
CA VAL A 74 -0.14 10.43 8.36
C VAL A 74 1.35 10.58 8.06
N HIS A 75 2.03 9.46 7.80
CA HIS A 75 3.46 9.43 7.46
C HIS A 75 3.69 9.44 5.96
N ARG A 76 2.84 8.72 5.22
CA ARG A 76 2.96 8.58 3.76
C ARG A 76 1.59 8.32 3.15
N MET A 77 1.44 8.75 1.90
CA MET A 77 0.31 8.43 1.03
C MET A 77 0.89 7.76 -0.21
N ASP A 78 0.47 6.52 -0.45
CA ASP A 78 0.90 5.73 -1.60
C ASP A 78 -0.30 5.39 -2.48
N ALA A 79 -0.05 5.10 -3.75
CA ALA A 79 -1.08 4.53 -4.59
C ALA A 79 -1.29 3.06 -4.19
N GLY A 80 -2.54 2.69 -3.94
CA GLY A 80 -2.95 1.39 -3.44
C GLY A 80 -3.96 0.72 -4.36
N GLY A 81 -4.18 -0.57 -4.10
CA GLY A 81 -5.14 -1.39 -4.83
C GLY A 81 -4.48 -2.38 -5.78
N CYS A 82 -5.14 -3.53 -5.93
CA CYS A 82 -4.63 -4.62 -6.76
C CYS A 82 -4.44 -4.17 -8.22
N THR A 83 -5.34 -3.30 -8.70
CA THR A 83 -5.27 -2.75 -10.06
C THR A 83 -4.02 -1.91 -10.25
N VAL A 84 -3.73 -1.02 -9.30
CA VAL A 84 -2.58 -0.12 -9.38
C VAL A 84 -1.28 -0.90 -9.32
N ASN A 85 -1.15 -1.82 -8.35
CA ASN A 85 0.04 -2.64 -8.19
C ASN A 85 0.30 -3.56 -9.40
N LEU A 86 -0.75 -4.18 -9.95
CA LEU A 86 -0.65 -4.97 -11.17
C LEU A 86 -0.27 -4.10 -12.36
N GLY A 87 -0.93 -2.94 -12.51
CA GLY A 87 -0.71 -1.96 -13.58
C GLY A 87 0.74 -1.51 -13.66
N ASP A 88 1.31 -1.08 -12.54
CA ASP A 88 2.72 -0.67 -12.45
C ASP A 88 3.66 -1.81 -12.84
N GLY A 89 3.37 -3.03 -12.37
CA GLY A 89 4.16 -4.21 -12.70
C GLY A 89 4.15 -4.53 -14.21
N VAL A 90 2.97 -4.58 -14.83
CA VAL A 90 2.84 -4.94 -16.25
C VAL A 90 3.38 -3.84 -17.17
N ALA A 91 3.17 -2.57 -16.81
CA ALA A 91 3.74 -1.42 -17.52
C ALA A 91 5.27 -1.44 -17.48
N THR A 92 5.86 -1.76 -16.32
CA THR A 92 7.33 -1.92 -16.16
C THR A 92 7.89 -3.04 -17.05
N LEU A 93 7.11 -4.10 -17.28
CA LEU A 93 7.47 -5.19 -18.20
C LEU A 93 7.26 -4.84 -19.69
N GLY A 94 6.78 -3.63 -20.00
CA GLY A 94 6.52 -3.16 -21.36
C GLY A 94 5.26 -3.74 -21.99
N ILE A 95 4.35 -4.28 -21.18
CA ILE A 95 3.03 -4.74 -21.61
C ILE A 95 2.08 -3.53 -21.65
N PRO A 96 1.32 -3.31 -22.73
CA PRO A 96 0.39 -2.19 -22.80
C PRO A 96 -0.73 -2.37 -21.79
N LEU A 97 -0.93 -1.36 -20.94
CA LEU A 97 -2.11 -1.22 -20.10
C LEU A 97 -3.09 -0.26 -20.78
N HIS A 98 -4.36 -0.64 -20.86
CA HIS A 98 -5.45 0.18 -21.38
C HIS A 98 -6.30 0.78 -20.27
#